data_AF-A0A662DII2-F1
#
_entry.id   AF-A0A662DII2-F1
#
_cell.length_a   1.000
_cell.length_b   1.000
_cell.length_c   1.000
_cell.angle_alpha   90.00
_cell.angle_beta   90.00
_cell.angle_gamma   90.00
#
_symmetry.space_group_name_H-M   'P 1'
#
loop_
_entity.id
_entity.type
_entity.pdbx_description
1 polymer ?
#
loop_
_entity_poly.entity_id
_entity_poly.type
_entity_poly.pdbx_seq_one_letter_code
_entity_poly.pdbx_strand_id
1 'polypeptide(L)' 'ESVGALIFLSLAVLGMVIGGWFFINFLPKGYPLKIISAGFIPFANIGIGLKVTGGIFAVFLTLVMFRIVAKR' A
#
# COMPACT_ATOMS: atom_id res chain seq x y z
N GLU A 1 -5.30 5.50 -4.56
CA GLU A 1 -5.37 5.70 -3.10
C GLU A 1 -6.09 4.52 -2.45
N SER A 2 -7.41 4.41 -2.59
CA SER A 2 -8.21 3.43 -1.83
C SER A 2 -7.96 1.97 -2.20
N VAL A 3 -7.62 1.66 -3.45
CA VAL A 3 -7.19 0.31 -3.86
C VAL A 3 -5.92 -0.12 -3.12
N GLY A 4 -4.94 0.79 -2.94
CA GLY A 4 -3.72 0.51 -2.18
C GLY A 4 -4.01 0.24 -0.71
N ALA A 5 -4.96 0.99 -0.13
CA ALA A 5 -5.43 0.76 1.23
C ALA A 5 -6.18 -0.58 1.38
N LEU A 6 -7.00 -0.95 0.38
CA LEU A 6 -7.70 -2.24 0.35
C LEU A 6 -6.73 -3.42 0.25
N ILE A 7 -5.68 -3.31 -0.57
CA ILE A 7 -4.62 -4.33 -0.66
C ILE A 7 -3.92 -4.49 0.69
N PHE A 8 -3.58 -3.39 1.36
CA PHE A 8 -2.94 -3.44 2.67
C PHE A 8 -3.84 -4.09 3.73
N LEU A 9 -5.12 -3.71 3.76
CA LEU A 9 -6.11 -4.26 4.68
C LEU A 9 -6.40 -5.74 4.41
N SER A 10 -6.55 -6.13 3.15
CA SER A 10 -6.85 -7.52 2.78
C SER A 10 -5.71 -8.45 3.19
N LEU A 11 -4.45 -8.05 3.01
CA LEU A 11 -3.29 -8.81 3.50
C LEU A 11 -3.30 -8.97 5.02
N ALA A 12 -3.70 -7.93 5.75
CA ALA A 12 -3.78 -7.97 7.20
C ALA A 12 -4.88 -8.91 7.72
N VAL A 13 -6.05 -8.87 7.06
CA VAL A 13 -7.18 -9.75 7.35
C VAL A 13 -6.86 -11.20 6.96
N LEU A 14 -6.16 -11.42 5.84
CA LEU A 14 -5.67 -12.76 5.47
C LEU A 14 -4.73 -13.33 6.53
N GLY A 15 -3.85 -12.51 7.10
CA GLY A 15 -3.08 -12.89 8.29
C GLY A 15 -3.98 -13.37 9.43
N MET A 16 -5.04 -12.61 9.74
CA MET A 16 -5.99 -12.99 10.80
C MET A 16 -6.71 -14.32 10.51
N VAL A 17 -7.18 -14.52 9.28
CA VAL A 17 -7.94 -15.73 8.89
C VAL A 17 -7.04 -16.97 8.83
N ILE A 18 -5.80 -16.83 8.35
CA ILE A 18 -4.90 -17.97 8.12
C ILE A 18 -4.05 -18.28 9.36
N GLY A 19 -3.54 -17.27 10.05
CA GLY A 19 -2.62 -17.43 11.19
C GLY A 19 -3.19 -16.99 12.54
N GLY A 20 -4.46 -16.58 12.62
CA GLY A 20 -5.16 -16.31 13.87
C GLY A 20 -4.93 -14.92 14.48
N TRP A 21 -4.00 -14.12 13.92
CA TRP A 21 -3.67 -12.79 14.43
C TRP A 21 -3.57 -11.78 13.28
N PHE A 22 -4.04 -10.55 13.53
CA PHE A 22 -3.93 -9.47 12.56
C PHE A 22 -2.46 -9.22 12.18
N PHE A 23 -2.16 -9.12 10.88
CA PHE A 23 -0.79 -9.00 10.33
C PHE A 23 0.16 -10.18 10.56
N ILE A 24 -0.29 -11.34 11.03
CA ILE A 24 0.63 -12.48 11.14
C ILE A 24 1.12 -12.93 9.76
N ASN A 25 2.40 -13.26 9.69
CA ASN A 25 3.02 -13.65 8.43
C ASN A 25 2.58 -15.07 8.05
N PHE A 26 1.74 -15.17 7.03
CA PHE A 26 1.24 -16.43 6.48
C PHE A 26 2.04 -16.93 5.28
N LEU A 27 3.00 -16.15 4.78
CA LEU A 27 3.91 -16.53 3.70
C LEU A 27 5.28 -16.94 4.28
N PRO A 28 5.96 -17.94 3.68
CA PRO A 28 7.28 -18.34 4.14
C PRO A 28 8.27 -17.18 4.05
N LYS A 29 9.10 -17.05 5.08
CA LYS A 29 10.20 -16.08 5.08
C LYS A 29 11.28 -16.56 4.12
N GLY A 30 11.76 -15.66 3.27
CA GLY A 30 12.89 -15.95 2.39
C GLY A 30 14.22 -15.74 3.11
N TYR A 31 15.30 -15.73 2.32
CA TYR A 31 16.63 -15.45 2.85
C TYR A 31 16.84 -13.94 3.03
N PRO A 32 17.56 -13.50 4.09
CA PRO A 32 17.97 -12.11 4.24
C PRO A 32 18.67 -11.59 2.96
N LEU A 33 18.52 -10.29 2.69
CA LEU A 33 19.10 -9.61 1.51
C LEU A 33 18.56 -10.09 0.15
N LYS A 34 17.48 -10.87 0.11
CA LYS A 34 16.70 -11.15 -1.10
C LYS A 34 15.46 -10.26 -1.17
N ILE A 35 14.97 -10.02 -2.38
CA ILE A 35 13.80 -9.17 -2.64
C ILE A 35 12.57 -9.67 -1.88
N ILE A 36 12.30 -10.98 -1.96
CA ILE A 36 11.22 -11.64 -1.22
C ILE A 36 11.82 -12.30 0.01
N SER A 37 12.16 -11.50 1.01
CA SER A 37 12.78 -11.97 2.27
C SER A 37 11.79 -12.00 3.44
N ALA A 38 10.77 -11.14 3.42
CA ALA A 38 9.93 -10.85 4.59
C ALA A 38 8.49 -11.40 4.49
N GLY A 39 8.28 -12.49 3.76
CA GLY A 39 6.95 -13.08 3.54
C GLY A 39 6.02 -12.12 2.79
N PHE A 40 4.86 -11.76 3.35
CA PHE A 40 3.90 -10.90 2.66
C PHE A 40 4.21 -9.39 2.72
N ILE A 41 5.18 -8.98 3.55
CA ILE A 41 5.52 -7.55 3.79
C ILE A 41 5.84 -6.77 2.49
N PRO A 42 6.58 -7.32 1.50
CA PRO A 42 6.80 -6.61 0.22
C PRO A 42 5.50 -6.25 -0.50
N PHE A 43 4.48 -7.12 -0.46
CA PHE A 43 3.17 -6.84 -1.06
C PHE A 43 2.41 -5.76 -0.30
N ALA A 44 2.50 -5.75 1.03
CA ALA A 44 1.93 -4.69 1.85
C ALA A 44 2.55 -3.33 1.50
N ASN A 45 3.87 -3.28 1.30
CA ASN A 45 4.58 -2.06 0.89
C ASN A 45 4.21 -1.59 -0.52
N ILE A 46 3.92 -2.50 -1.46
CA ILE A 46 3.37 -2.14 -2.78
C ILE A 46 2.00 -1.46 -2.61
N GLY A 47 1.11 -2.02 -1.77
CA GLY A 47 -0.19 -1.41 -1.46
C GLY A 47 -0.06 -0.01 -0.86
N ILE A 48 0.85 0.16 0.11
CA ILE A 48 1.16 1.46 0.72
C ILE A 48 1.69 2.44 -0.34
N GLY A 49 2.61 2.01 -1.20
CA GLY A 49 3.15 2.84 -2.28
C GLY A 49 2.05 3.34 -3.21
N LEU A 50 1.14 2.47 -3.65
CA LEU A 50 -0.02 2.84 -4.47
C LEU A 50 -0.96 3.82 -3.75
N LYS A 51 -1.14 3.64 -2.44
CA LYS A 51 -1.94 4.55 -1.62
C LYS A 51 -1.32 5.95 -1.60
N VAL A 52 -0.06 6.05 -1.17
CA VAL A 52 0.66 7.32 -0.96
C VAL A 52 0.83 8.07 -2.28
N THR A 53 1.31 7.40 -3.33
CA THR A 53 1.48 8.02 -4.65
C THR A 53 0.16 8.57 -5.17
N GLY A 54 -0.94 7.80 -5.06
CA GLY A 54 -2.26 8.28 -5.48
C GLY A 54 -2.76 9.49 -4.70
N GLY A 55 -2.51 9.54 -3.38
CA GLY A 55 -2.91 10.67 -2.54
C GLY A 55 -2.12 11.94 -2.87
N ILE A 56 -0.79 11.84 -2.92
CA ILE A 56 0.08 12.97 -3.25
C ILE A 56 -0.21 13.47 -4.67
N PHE A 57 -0.34 12.56 -5.64
CA PHE A 57 -0.67 12.91 -7.03
C PHE A 57 -1.98 13.69 -7.13
N ALA A 58 -3.05 13.26 -6.45
CA ALA A 58 -4.33 13.95 -6.46
C ALA A 58 -4.23 15.36 -5.87
N VAL A 59 -3.53 15.54 -4.74
CA VAL A 59 -3.32 16.86 -4.12
C VAL A 59 -2.62 17.82 -5.10
N PHE A 60 -1.50 17.40 -5.69
CA PHE A 60 -0.78 18.23 -6.66
C PHE A 60 -1.62 18.54 -7.89
N LEU A 61 -2.34 17.55 -8.42
CA LEU A 61 -3.22 17.75 -9.57
C LEU A 61 -4.30 18.79 -9.26
N THR A 62 -4.96 18.70 -8.11
CA THR A 62 -5.97 19.68 -7.68
C THR A 62 -5.38 21.08 -7.54
N LEU A 63 -4.19 21.23 -6.94
CA LEU A 63 -3.52 22.53 -6.80
C LEU A 63 -3.15 23.14 -8.16
N VAL A 64 -2.65 22.33 -9.10
CA VAL A 64 -2.34 22.77 -10.46
C VAL A 64 -3.61 23.23 -11.18
N MET A 65 -4.69 22.44 -11.09
CA MET A 65 -5.98 22.80 -11.69
C MET A 65 -6.55 24.09 -11.07
N PHE A 66 -6.49 24.24 -9.75
CA PHE A 66 -6.91 25.45 -9.06
C PHE A 66 -6.12 26.67 -9.54
N ARG A 67 -4.79 26.54 -9.68
CA ARG A 67 -3.93 27.62 -10.18
C ARG A 67 -4.27 28.02 -11.62
N ILE A 68 -4.59 27.05 -12.49
CA ILE A 68 -4.95 27.30 -13.89
C ILE A 68 -6.30 28.01 -13.97
N VAL A 69 -7.29 27.55 -13.20
CA VAL A 69 -8.64 28.14 -13.18
C VAL A 69 -8.61 29.54 -12.58
N ALA A 70 -7.91 29.76 -11.47
CA ALA A 70 -7.82 31.07 -10.80
C ALA A 70 -7.01 32.13 -11.59
N LYS A 71 -6.30 31.74 -12.65
CA LYS A 71 -5.58 32.67 -13.54
C LYS A 71 -6.43 33.10 -14.75
N ARG A 72 -7.57 32.45 -14.99
CA ARG A 72 -8.60 32.93 -15.92
C ARG A 72 -9.54 33.87 -15.19
#